data_AF-A0A1G5JVI6-F1
#
_entry.id   AF-A0A1G5JVI6-F1
#
_cell.length_a   1.000
_cell.length_b   1.000
_cell.length_c   1.000
_cell.angle_alpha   90.00
_cell.angle_beta   90.00
_cell.angle_gamma   90.00
#
_symmetry.space_group_name_H-M   'P 1'
#
loop_
_entity.id
_entity.type
_entity.pdbx_description
1 polymer ?
#
loop_
_entity_poly.entity_id
_entity_poly.type
_entity_poly.pdbx_seq_one_letter_code
_entity_poly.pdbx_strand_id
1 'polypeptide(L)'
;MSDTDIRLAELQAEVDHLADIAVHMMVGLCFGLGGTPGGLRKIADDFAAAAEDPDPAISRLAASLQTALREAAEKLERQPDRA
;
A
#
# COMPACT_ATOMS: atom_id res chain seq x y z
N MET A 1 22.42 17.46 17.84
CA MET A 1 21.27 16.57 18.03
C MET A 1 21.39 15.96 19.41
N SER A 2 20.29 15.95 20.17
CA SER A 2 20.20 15.25 21.45
C SER A 2 20.03 13.75 21.22
N ASP A 3 20.35 12.93 22.22
CA ASP A 3 20.07 11.48 22.19
C ASP A 3 18.57 11.20 21.99
N THR A 4 17.71 12.09 22.48
CA THR A 4 16.26 12.04 22.25
C THR A 4 15.90 12.24 20.78
N ASP A 5 16.57 13.15 20.06
CA ASP A 5 16.35 13.37 18.62
C ASP A 5 16.77 12.16 17.79
N ILE A 6 17.89 11.53 18.16
CA ILE A 6 18.37 10.29 17.52
C ILE A 6 17.33 9.18 17.73
N ARG A 7 16.89 8.97 18.97
CA ARG A 7 15.94 7.92 19.29
C ARG A 7 14.58 8.13 18.63
N LEU A 8 14.15 9.39 18.49
CA LEU A 8 12.91 9.72 17.79
C LEU A 8 13.02 9.39 16.29
N ALA A 9 14.15 9.68 15.65
CA ALA A 9 14.38 9.36 14.25
C ALA A 9 14.41 7.83 14.00
N GLU A 10 15.04 7.06 14.90
CA GLU A 10 15.03 5.59 14.84
C GLU A 10 13.61 5.02 14.95
N LEU A 11 12.83 5.50 15.91
CA LEU A 11 11.45 5.07 16.10
C LEU A 11 10.57 5.42 14.90
N GLN A 12 10.78 6.60 14.29
CA GLN A 12 10.06 6.98 13.08
C GLN A 12 10.40 6.05 11.91
N ALA A 13 11.69 5.72 11.71
CA ALA A 13 12.11 4.80 10.66
C ALA A 13 11.54 3.38 10.87
N GLU A 14 11.43 2.91 12.11
CA GLU A 14 10.83 1.61 12.42
C GLU A 14 9.31 1.60 12.16
N VAL A 15 8.60 2.68 12.51
CA VAL A 15 7.18 2.87 12.17
C VAL A 15 6.97 2.88 10.66
N ASP A 16 7.79 3.61 9.92
CA ASP A 16 7.71 3.69 8.46
C ASP A 16 7.96 2.30 7.83
N HIS A 17 8.95 1.56 8.33
CA HIS A 17 9.24 0.20 7.87
C HIS A 17 8.09 -0.77 8.12
N LEU A 18 7.45 -0.70 9.29
CA LEU A 18 6.27 -1.53 9.61
C LEU A 18 5.07 -1.18 8.73
N ALA A 19 4.89 0.10 8.40
CA ALA A 19 3.85 0.54 7.46
C ALA A 19 4.08 -0.03 6.05
N ASP A 20 5.33 -0.03 5.56
CA ASP A 20 5.68 -0.64 4.28
C ASP A 20 5.40 -2.15 4.25
N ILE A 21 5.73 -2.87 5.33
CA ILE A 21 5.43 -4.31 5.46
C ILE A 21 3.91 -4.55 5.40
N ALA A 22 3.12 -3.75 6.12
CA ALA A 22 1.67 -3.85 6.13
C ALA A 22 1.10 -3.64 4.71
N VAL A 23 1.59 -2.63 3.99
CA VAL A 23 1.21 -2.39 2.59
C VAL A 23 1.55 -3.59 1.72
N HIS A 24 2.77 -4.14 1.83
CA HIS A 24 3.19 -5.30 1.04
C HIS A 24 2.31 -6.54 1.28
N MET A 25 2.00 -6.85 2.54
CA MET A 25 1.12 -7.95 2.91
C MET A 25 -0.29 -7.78 2.34
N MET A 26 -0.84 -6.57 2.44
CA MET A 26 -2.16 -6.23 1.94
C MET A 26 -2.22 -6.30 0.41
N VAL A 27 -1.20 -5.83 -0.31
CA VAL A 27 -1.11 -5.99 -1.76
C VAL A 27 -1.08 -7.47 -2.15
N GLY A 28 -0.30 -8.30 -1.45
CA GLY A 28 -0.28 -9.76 -1.66
C GLY A 28 -1.66 -10.40 -1.48
N LEU A 29 -2.41 -9.98 -0.46
CA LEU A 29 -3.79 -10.42 -0.24
C LEU A 29 -4.72 -9.99 -1.39
N CYS A 30 -4.60 -8.75 -1.86
CA CYS A 30 -5.39 -8.23 -2.98
C CYS A 30 -5.12 -8.99 -4.28
N PHE A 31 -3.88 -9.43 -4.53
CA PHE A 31 -3.55 -10.33 -5.63
C PHE A 31 -4.31 -11.66 -5.54
N GLY A 32 -4.47 -12.23 -4.34
CA GLY A 32 -5.27 -13.44 -4.13
C GLY A 32 -6.76 -13.24 -4.39
N LEU A 33 -7.30 -12.05 -4.09
CA LEU A 33 -8.72 -11.73 -4.25
C LEU A 33 -9.10 -11.26 -5.66
N GLY A 34 -8.20 -10.54 -6.31
CA GLY A 34 -8.46 -9.81 -7.54
C GLY A 34 -7.44 -10.08 -8.62
N GLY A 35 -6.85 -11.28 -8.69
CA GLY A 35 -5.68 -11.70 -9.49
C GLY A 35 -5.67 -11.48 -11.02
N THR A 36 -6.50 -10.57 -11.52
CA THR A 36 -6.45 -9.98 -12.84
C THR A 36 -6.17 -8.47 -12.72
N PRO A 37 -5.61 -7.81 -13.76
CA PRO A 37 -5.43 -6.36 -13.73
C PRO A 37 -6.71 -5.58 -13.42
N GLY A 38 -7.86 -6.01 -13.97
CA GLY A 38 -9.15 -5.40 -13.70
C GLY A 38 -9.62 -5.57 -12.25
N GLY A 39 -9.36 -6.73 -11.64
CA GLY A 39 -9.67 -6.99 -10.24
C GLY A 39 -8.87 -6.10 -9.30
N LEU A 40 -7.56 -5.96 -9.55
CA LEU A 40 -6.69 -5.07 -8.79
C LEU A 40 -7.10 -3.59 -8.88
N ARG A 41 -7.54 -3.12 -10.07
CA ARG A 41 -8.07 -1.76 -10.23
C ARG A 41 -9.32 -1.52 -9.41
N LYS A 42 -10.25 -2.47 -9.41
CA LYS A 42 -11.48 -2.36 -8.61
C LYS A 42 -11.17 -2.24 -7.12
N ILE A 43 -10.26 -3.08 -6.62
CA ILE A 43 -9.83 -3.00 -5.21
C ILE A 43 -9.12 -1.66 -4.94
N ALA A 44 -8.33 -1.16 -5.88
CA ALA A 44 -7.71 0.17 -5.76
C ALA A 44 -8.74 1.31 -5.70
N ASP A 45 -9.86 1.20 -6.43
CA ASP A 45 -10.97 2.17 -6.36
C ASP A 45 -11.68 2.10 -4.99
N ASP A 46 -11.85 0.91 -4.42
CA ASP A 46 -12.39 0.75 -3.06
C ASP A 46 -11.47 1.42 -2.01
N PHE A 47 -10.15 1.30 -2.16
CA PHE A 47 -9.19 2.01 -1.30
C PHE A 47 -9.16 3.53 -1.55
N ALA A 48 -9.50 4.00 -2.75
CA ALA A 48 -9.62 5.44 -3.00
C ALA A 48 -10.70 6.07 -2.13
N ALA A 49 -11.83 5.39 -1.92
CA ALA A 49 -12.88 5.84 -1.01
C ALA A 49 -12.41 5.83 0.46
N ALA A 50 -11.66 4.79 0.86
CA ALA A 50 -11.08 4.72 2.21
C ALA A 50 -9.97 5.77 2.46
N ALA A 51 -9.38 6.34 1.40
CA ALA A 51 -8.40 7.41 1.53
C ALA A 51 -9.01 8.74 2.02
N GLU A 52 -10.34 8.89 1.95
CA GLU A 52 -11.07 10.04 2.50
C GLU A 52 -11.41 9.90 3.99
N ASP A 53 -10.95 8.84 4.66
CA ASP A 53 -11.21 8.60 6.08
C ASP A 53 -10.66 9.76 6.96
N PRO A 54 -11.42 10.22 7.97
CA PRO A 54 -10.96 11.28 8.87
C PRO A 54 -9.77 10.88 9.73
N ASP A 55 -9.51 9.59 9.94
CA ASP A 55 -8.31 9.10 10.60
C ASP A 55 -7.11 9.18 9.62
N PRO A 56 -6.08 9.99 9.94
CA PRO A 56 -4.94 10.17 9.05
C PRO A 56 -4.09 8.90 8.86
N ALA A 57 -4.15 7.93 9.79
CA ALA A 57 -3.48 6.65 9.61
C ALA A 57 -4.20 5.79 8.57
N ILE A 58 -5.53 5.74 8.62
CA ILE A 58 -6.36 5.00 7.66
C ILE A 58 -6.23 5.64 6.28
N SER A 59 -6.40 6.97 6.19
CA SER A 59 -6.27 7.72 4.93
C SER A 59 -4.92 7.47 4.24
N ARG A 60 -3.81 7.56 4.99
CA ARG A 60 -2.46 7.30 4.44
C ARG A 60 -2.29 5.86 3.96
N LEU A 61 -2.71 4.89 4.76
CA LEU A 61 -2.58 3.48 4.39
C LEU A 61 -3.39 3.15 3.13
N ALA A 62 -4.62 3.65 3.06
CA ALA A 62 -5.51 3.45 1.92
C ALA A 62 -4.94 4.09 0.64
N ALA A 63 -4.40 5.31 0.71
CA ALA A 63 -3.75 5.96 -0.41
C ALA A 63 -2.51 5.20 -0.92
N SER A 64 -1.68 4.67 0.01
CA SER A 64 -0.53 3.83 -0.34
C SER A 64 -0.97 2.54 -1.04
N LEU A 65 -2.03 1.89 -0.55
CA LEU A 65 -2.58 0.67 -1.15
C LEU A 65 -3.18 0.92 -2.53
N GLN A 66 -3.99 1.98 -2.68
CA GLN A 66 -4.52 2.40 -3.98
C GLN A 66 -3.39 2.56 -5.01
N THR A 67 -2.30 3.27 -4.64
CA THR A 67 -1.15 3.50 -5.53
C THR A 67 -0.48 2.19 -5.91
N ALA A 68 -0.13 1.36 -4.91
CA ALA A 68 0.56 0.09 -5.13
C ALA A 68 -0.26 -0.89 -6.00
N LEU A 69 -1.58 -0.94 -5.82
CA LEU A 69 -2.47 -1.81 -6.59
C LEU A 69 -2.61 -1.35 -8.05
N ARG A 70 -2.65 -0.04 -8.31
CA ARG A 70 -2.64 0.49 -9.68
C ARG A 70 -1.34 0.14 -10.40
N GLU A 71 -0.20 0.36 -9.75
CA GLU A 71 1.10 -0.03 -10.33
C GLU A 71 1.19 -1.54 -10.59
N ALA A 72 0.67 -2.35 -9.66
CA ALA A 72 0.63 -3.80 -9.81
C ALA A 72 -0.22 -4.23 -11.02
N ALA A 73 -1.42 -3.65 -11.18
CA ALA A 73 -2.28 -3.89 -12.32
C ALA A 73 -1.59 -3.53 -13.65
N GLU A 74 -0.93 -2.37 -13.70
CA GLU A 74 -0.18 -1.93 -14.88
C GLU A 74 1.02 -2.83 -15.19
N LYS A 75 1.72 -3.34 -14.17
CA LYS A 75 2.84 -4.27 -14.33
C LYS A 75 2.37 -5.59 -14.93
N LEU A 76 1.22 -6.11 -14.49
CA LEU A 76 0.63 -7.34 -15.03
C LEU A 76 0.21 -7.19 -16.49
N GLU A 77 -0.42 -6.07 -16.87
CA GLU A 77 -0.80 -5.83 -18.27
C GLU A 77 0.42 -5.75 -19.20
N ARG A 78 1.55 -5.25 -18.68
CA ARG A 78 2.82 -5.21 -19.40
C ARG A 78 3.56 -6.55 -19.45
N GLN A 79 3.10 -7.57 -18.71
CA GLN A 79 3.71 -8.90 -18.64
C GLN A 79 2.68 -10.00 -18.95
N PRO A 80 2.19 -10.13 -20.20
CA PRO A 80 1.17 -11.12 -20.56
C PRO A 80 1.63 -12.60 -20.44
N ASP A 81 2.92 -12.88 -20.35
CA ASP A 81 3.50 -14.24 -20.48
C ASP A 81 3.76 -14.98 -19.15
N ARG A 82 2.99 -14.72 -18.08
CA ARG A 82 3.07 -15.51 -16.84
C ARG A 82 1.70 -15.98 -16.33
N ALA A 83 0.85 -16.43 -17.26
CA ALA A 83 -0.36 -17.21 -16.96
C ALA A 83 -0.09 -18.70 -17.15
#